data_AF-A0A380DL00-F1
#
_entry.id   AF-A0A380DL00-F1
#
_cell.length_a   1.000
_cell.length_b   1.000
_cell.length_c   1.000
_cell.angle_alpha   90.00
_cell.angle_beta   90.00
_cell.angle_gamma   90.00
#
_symmetry.space_group_name_H-M   'P 1'
#
loop_
_entity.id
_entity.type
_entity.pdbx_description
1 polymer ?
#
loop_
_entity_poly.entity_id
_entity_poly.type
_entity_poly.pdbx_seq_one_letter_code
_entity_poly.pdbx_strand_id
1 'polypeptide(L)'
;MKNLILSVQHLLAMYAGAILVPIIVGTSLKFTPEQIAYLVTVDIFMCGVATFLQANKVTGTGLPIVLGCTFTAVAPMILIGQTKGIDVLYGSLFYQGY
;
A
#
# COMPACT_ATOMS: atom_id res chain seq x y z
N MET A 1 -6.86 -27.79 1.01
CA MET A 1 -7.88 -26.86 0.46
C MET A 1 -8.35 -25.80 1.45
N LYS A 2 -8.69 -26.13 2.72
CA LYS A 2 -9.14 -25.15 3.73
C LYS A 2 -8.23 -23.91 3.88
N ASN A 3 -6.92 -24.09 3.92
CA ASN A 3 -5.97 -22.97 4.10
C ASN A 3 -5.99 -21.99 2.93
N LEU A 4 -6.24 -22.48 1.71
CA LEU A 4 -6.26 -21.65 0.50
C LEU A 4 -7.49 -20.74 0.49
N ILE A 5 -8.64 -21.27 0.93
CA ILE A 5 -9.89 -20.49 1.09
C ILE A 5 -9.73 -19.42 2.18
N LEU A 6 -9.10 -19.76 3.31
CA LEU A 6 -8.81 -18.81 4.40
C LEU A 6 -7.85 -17.71 3.96
N SER A 7 -6.78 -18.03 3.22
CA SER A 7 -5.86 -17.04 2.67
C SER A 7 -6.55 -16.09 1.70
N VAL A 8 -7.44 -16.60 0.85
CA VAL A 8 -8.26 -15.78 -0.06
C VAL A 8 -9.20 -14.87 0.74
N GLN A 9 -9.90 -15.38 1.76
CA GLN A 9 -10.76 -14.55 2.60
C GLN A 9 -9.98 -13.45 3.33
N HIS A 10 -8.78 -13.76 3.81
CA HIS A 10 -7.93 -12.78 4.48
C HIS A 10 -7.42 -11.70 3.51
N LEU A 11 -7.06 -12.09 2.29
CA LEU A 11 -6.71 -11.16 1.22
C LEU A 11 -7.90 -10.25 0.86
N LEU A 12 -9.11 -10.79 0.72
CA LEU A 12 -10.32 -9.99 0.43
C LEU A 12 -10.66 -9.03 1.58
N ALA A 13 -10.48 -9.45 2.83
CA ALA A 13 -10.67 -8.58 3.98
C ALA A 13 -9.64 -7.45 4.02
N MET A 14 -8.38 -7.73 3.68
CA MET A 14 -7.32 -6.73 3.56
C MET A 14 -7.54 -5.79 2.37
N TYR A 15 -8.00 -6.32 1.23
CA TYR A 15 -8.33 -5.55 0.03
C TYR A 15 -9.26 -4.39 0.37
N ALA A 16 -10.36 -4.64 1.09
CA ALA A 16 -11.33 -3.61 1.45
C ALA A 16 -10.72 -2.38 2.15
N GLY A 17 -9.66 -2.57 2.95
CA GLY A 17 -8.92 -1.48 3.58
C GLY A 17 -7.81 -0.89 2.71
N ALA A 18 -7.12 -1.72 1.93
CA ALA A 18 -5.96 -1.33 1.12
C ALA A 18 -6.33 -0.38 -0.03
N ILE A 19 -7.43 -0.64 -0.75
CA ILE A 19 -7.87 0.20 -1.90
C ILE A 19 -8.14 1.66 -1.54
N LEU A 20 -8.53 1.94 -0.30
CA LEU A 20 -8.95 3.28 0.14
C LEU A 20 -7.80 4.30 0.05
N VAL A 21 -6.59 3.92 0.43
CA VAL A 21 -5.40 4.81 0.45
C VAL A 21 -5.02 5.32 -0.95
N PRO A 22 -4.73 4.44 -1.95
CA PRO A 22 -4.37 4.87 -3.30
C PRO A 22 -5.51 5.62 -4.01
N ILE A 23 -6.78 5.30 -3.71
CA ILE A 23 -7.92 6.06 -4.23
C ILE A 23 -7.93 7.49 -3.66
N ILE A 24 -7.79 7.65 -2.33
CA ILE A 24 -7.79 8.98 -1.69
C ILE A 24 -6.61 9.82 -2.21
N VAL A 25 -5.41 9.25 -2.26
CA VAL A 25 -4.21 9.96 -2.76
C VAL A 25 -4.35 10.30 -4.24
N GLY A 26 -4.73 9.33 -5.07
CA GLY A 26 -4.83 9.51 -6.52
C GLY A 26 -5.92 10.51 -6.93
N THR A 27 -7.08 10.48 -6.27
CA THR A 27 -8.15 11.48 -6.50
C THR A 27 -7.72 12.89 -6.05
N SER A 28 -6.99 13.00 -4.94
CA SER A 28 -6.51 14.28 -4.42
C SER A 28 -5.39 14.90 -5.27
N LEU A 29 -4.63 14.07 -5.99
CA LEU A 29 -3.58 14.49 -6.94
C LEU A 29 -4.09 14.59 -8.39
N LYS A 30 -5.41 14.41 -8.61
CA LYS A 30 -6.07 14.49 -9.93
C LYS A 30 -5.54 13.48 -10.96
N PHE A 31 -5.21 12.26 -10.53
CA PHE A 31 -4.81 11.18 -11.43
C PHE A 31 -5.99 10.63 -12.23
N THR A 32 -5.71 10.04 -13.39
CA THR A 32 -6.74 9.40 -14.21
C THR A 32 -7.24 8.11 -13.56
N PRO A 33 -8.45 7.63 -13.91
CA PRO A 33 -8.95 6.35 -13.41
C PRO A 33 -8.01 5.18 -13.70
N GLU A 34 -7.32 5.16 -14.84
CA GLU A 34 -6.33 4.12 -15.16
C GLU A 34 -5.12 4.19 -14.22
N GLN A 35 -4.64 5.39 -13.90
CA GLN A 35 -3.52 5.58 -12.97
C GLN A 35 -3.87 5.16 -11.54
N ILE A 36 -5.10 5.46 -11.10
CA ILE A 36 -5.59 5.03 -9.79
C ILE A 36 -5.70 3.51 -9.74
N ALA A 37 -6.25 2.87 -10.78
CA ALA A 37 -6.31 1.41 -10.87
C ALA A 37 -4.90 0.79 -10.83
N TYR A 38 -3.94 1.40 -11.53
CA TYR A 38 -2.55 0.98 -11.47
C TYR A 38 -1.95 1.09 -10.06
N LEU A 39 -2.15 2.22 -9.37
CA LEU A 39 -1.70 2.40 -7.99
C LEU A 39 -2.29 1.34 -7.04
N VAL A 40 -3.56 1.03 -7.18
CA VAL A 40 -4.23 -0.04 -6.40
C VAL A 40 -3.58 -1.39 -6.65
N THR A 41 -3.32 -1.75 -7.90
CA THR A 41 -2.68 -3.03 -8.23
C THR A 41 -1.25 -3.12 -7.69
N VAL A 42 -0.50 -2.02 -7.75
CA VAL A 42 0.86 -1.96 -7.22
C VAL A 42 0.86 -2.03 -5.70
N ASP A 43 -0.09 -1.38 -5.04
CA ASP A 43 -0.25 -1.43 -3.58
C ASP A 43 -0.51 -2.86 -3.09
N ILE A 44 -1.49 -3.55 -3.68
CA ILE A 44 -1.81 -4.94 -3.30
C ILE A 44 -0.63 -5.87 -3.56
N PHE A 45 0.07 -5.69 -4.69
CA PHE A 45 1.25 -6.47 -5.02
C PHE A 45 2.38 -6.24 -4.01
N MET A 46 2.70 -4.98 -3.70
CA MET A 46 3.73 -4.63 -2.71
C MET A 46 3.36 -5.07 -1.30
N CYS A 47 2.11 -4.94 -0.88
CA CYS A 47 1.65 -5.45 0.41
C CYS A 47 1.77 -6.98 0.51
N GLY A 48 1.51 -7.70 -0.58
CA GLY A 48 1.73 -9.15 -0.66
C GLY A 48 3.20 -9.52 -0.54
N VAL A 49 4.08 -8.83 -1.27
CA VAL A 49 5.54 -9.00 -1.19
C VAL A 49 6.06 -8.67 0.21
N ALA A 50 5.63 -7.55 0.78
CA ALA A 50 6.01 -7.12 2.13
C ALA A 50 5.55 -8.14 3.18
N THR A 51 4.31 -8.63 3.11
CA THR A 51 3.79 -9.67 4.00
C THR A 51 4.58 -10.98 3.87
N PHE A 52 4.97 -11.36 2.65
CA PHE A 52 5.80 -12.54 2.41
C PHE A 52 7.21 -12.39 3.00
N LEU A 53 7.84 -11.23 2.81
CA LEU A 53 9.14 -10.90 3.38
C LEU A 53 9.08 -10.79 4.92
N GLN A 54 8.00 -10.23 5.46
CA GLN A 54 7.76 -10.10 6.90
C GLN A 54 7.62 -11.47 7.59
N ALA A 55 6.96 -12.42 6.92
CA ALA A 55 6.76 -13.77 7.41
C ALA A 55 8.08 -14.58 7.48
N ASN A 56 9.14 -14.13 6.81
CA ASN A 56 10.45 -14.77 6.87
C ASN A 56 11.28 -14.20 8.03
N LYS A 57 11.91 -15.08 8.83
CA LYS A 57 12.72 -14.70 10.01
C LYS A 57 14.03 -13.97 9.68
N VAL A 58 14.47 -14.00 8.42
CA VAL A 58 15.72 -13.35 7.98
C VAL A 58 15.47 -11.88 7.61
N THR A 59 14.31 -11.57 7.03
CA THR A 59 13.95 -10.24 6.54
C THR A 59 12.91 -9.53 7.39
N GLY A 60 12.23 -10.24 8.29
CA GLY A 60 11.19 -9.69 9.16
C GLY A 60 11.12 -10.39 10.52
N THR A 61 10.02 -10.16 11.24
CA THR A 61 9.83 -10.68 12.60
C THR A 61 9.47 -12.17 12.63
N GLY A 62 9.23 -12.80 11.48
CA GLY A 62 8.83 -14.20 11.38
C GLY A 62 7.43 -14.48 11.91
N LEU A 63 6.61 -13.43 12.07
CA LEU A 63 5.23 -13.51 12.51
C LEU A 63 4.29 -13.38 11.30
N PRO A 64 3.15 -14.09 11.28
CA PRO A 64 2.17 -14.02 10.21
C PRO A 64 1.34 -12.72 10.33
N ILE A 65 1.96 -11.59 10.04
CA ILE A 65 1.36 -10.25 10.09
C ILE A 65 1.14 -9.77 8.65
N VAL A 66 -0.10 -9.42 8.32
CA VAL A 66 -0.43 -8.80 7.04
C VAL A 66 -0.07 -7.33 7.09
N LEU A 67 0.80 -6.90 6.18
CA LEU A 67 1.19 -5.50 6.02
C LEU A 67 0.29 -4.84 4.99
N GLY A 68 -0.06 -3.58 5.23
CA GLY A 68 -0.93 -2.77 4.38
C GLY A 68 -0.51 -1.31 4.37
N CYS A 69 -1.08 -0.52 3.45
CA CYS A 69 -0.86 0.92 3.40
C CYS A 69 -1.38 1.62 4.66
N THR A 70 -0.57 2.53 5.22
CA THR A 70 -0.95 3.32 6.40
C THR A 70 -1.73 4.58 6.03
N PHE A 71 -2.85 4.82 6.72
CA PHE A 71 -3.61 6.07 6.60
C PHE A 71 -2.88 7.28 7.20
N THR A 72 -1.91 7.06 8.09
CA THR A 72 -1.18 8.15 8.75
C THR A 72 -0.35 8.99 7.79
N ALA A 73 0.13 8.38 6.69
CA ALA A 73 0.93 9.05 5.68
C ALA A 73 0.09 9.74 4.59
N VAL A 74 -1.22 9.51 4.52
CA VAL A 74 -2.09 10.01 3.43
C VAL A 74 -2.15 11.54 3.40
N ALA A 75 -2.43 12.18 4.54
CA ALA A 75 -2.51 13.63 4.63
C ALA A 75 -1.19 14.34 4.23
N PRO A 76 -0.01 13.97 4.75
CA PRO A 76 1.25 14.57 4.31
C PRO A 76 1.59 14.26 2.85
N MET A 77 1.27 13.07 2.33
CA MET A 77 1.46 12.74 0.91
C MET A 77 0.65 13.68 0.00
N ILE A 78 -0.62 13.90 0.30
CA ILE A 78 -1.46 14.82 -0.50
C ILE A 78 -0.88 16.24 -0.47
N LEU A 79 -0.49 16.71 0.71
CA LEU A 79 0.08 18.05 0.87
C LEU A 79 1.39 18.21 0.08
N ILE A 80 2.31 17.24 0.17
CA ILE A 80 3.59 17.27 -0.55
C ILE A 80 3.35 17.16 -2.06
N GLY A 81 2.49 16.25 -2.51
CA GLY A 81 2.19 16.08 -3.93
C GLY A 81 1.55 17.32 -4.55
N GLN A 82 0.74 18.08 -3.80
CA GLN A 82 0.16 19.34 -4.26
C GLN A 82 1.12 20.53 -4.21
N THR A 83 2.02 20.59 -3.22
CA THR A 83 2.87 21.78 -2.99
C THR A 83 4.27 21.67 -3.61
N LYS A 84 4.86 20.46 -3.64
CA LYS A 84 6.25 20.21 -4.06
C LYS A 84 6.37 19.28 -5.25
N GLY A 85 5.26 18.71 -5.72
CA GLY A 85 5.22 17.81 -6.87
C GLY A 85 5.49 16.34 -6.50
N ILE A 86 5.29 15.48 -7.51
CA ILE A 86 5.28 14.02 -7.36
C ILE A 86 6.71 13.47 -7.13
N ASP A 87 7.73 14.13 -7.65
CA ASP A 87 9.14 13.71 -7.53
C ASP A 87 9.60 13.77 -6.07
N VAL A 88 9.24 14.86 -5.38
CA VAL A 88 9.53 15.06 -3.96
C VAL A 88 8.69 14.12 -3.11
N LEU A 89 7.45 13.82 -3.53
CA LEU A 89 6.61 12.83 -2.86
C LEU A 89 7.27 11.44 -2.89
N TYR A 90 7.66 10.92 -4.06
CA TYR A 90 8.35 9.63 -4.14
C TYR A 90 9.67 9.64 -3.37
N GLY A 91 10.47 10.70 -3.46
CA GLY A 91 11.70 10.85 -2.66
C GLY A 91 11.46 10.83 -1.16
N SER A 92 10.39 11.46 -0.68
CA SER A 92 10.02 11.48 0.73
C SER A 92 9.59 10.11 1.24
N LEU A 93 8.91 9.30 0.41
CA LEU A 93 8.51 7.93 0.75
C LEU A 93 9.75 7.04 0.93
N PHE A 94 10.71 7.11 0.00
CA PHE A 94 11.96 6.34 0.10
C PHE A 94 12.78 6.71 1.34
N TYR A 95 12.84 7.98 1.72
CA TYR A 95 13.58 8.41 2.91
C TYR A 95 12.91 7.96 4.21
N GLN A 96 11.58 7.91 4.24
CA GLN A 96 10.82 7.58 5.45
C GLN A 96 10.86 6.08 5.80
N GLY A 97 11.31 5.23 4.87
CA GLY A 97 11.45 3.79 5.10
C GLY A 97 10.12 3.04 5.10
N TYR A 98 9.11 3.58 4.41
CA TYR A 98 7.85 2.89 4.09
C TYR A 98 7.94 2.16 2.76
#